data_AF-A0A7S2BRT0-F1
#
_entry.id   AF-A0A7S2BRT0-F1
#
_cell.length_a   1.000
_cell.length_b   1.000
_cell.length_c   1.000
_cell.angle_alpha   90.00
_cell.angle_beta   90.00
_cell.angle_gamma   90.00
#
_symmetry.space_group_name_H-M   'P 1'
#
loop_
_entity.id
_entity.type
_entity.pdbx_description
1 polymer ?
#
loop_
_entity_poly.entity_id
_entity_poly.type
_entity_poly.pdbx_seq_one_letter_code
_entity_poly.pdbx_strand_id
1 'polypeptide(L)'
;LLSVTAAVTALVAGPVAPANRGLSAVLFDIDGTLFNSDALHLLAFQELLQDAGFDGGKRITEDFFLERISGRQNSQIVRDLLPELTASEGTDFSARKEARFRALATTELPSLVTPGLEVLLERLEAADVRCAAVTNAPRA
;
A
#
# COMPACT_ATOMS: atom_id res chain seq x y z
N LEU A 1 -10.66 -12.63 19.29
CA LEU A 1 -11.42 -12.65 18.03
C LEU A 1 -12.30 -11.40 17.99
N LEU A 2 -11.72 -10.26 17.62
CA LEU A 2 -12.45 -9.00 17.45
C LEU A 2 -12.60 -8.77 15.94
N SER A 3 -13.85 -8.83 15.49
CA SER A 3 -14.28 -8.64 14.11
C SER A 3 -14.10 -7.18 13.71
N VAL A 4 -13.15 -6.90 12.80
CA VAL A 4 -13.08 -5.62 12.10
C VAL A 4 -14.01 -5.73 10.90
N THR A 5 -15.27 -5.37 11.10
CA THR A 5 -16.27 -5.30 10.04
C THR A 5 -16.09 -3.98 9.29
N ALA A 6 -15.83 -4.08 7.99
CA ALA A 6 -15.74 -2.95 7.07
C ALA A 6 -17.03 -2.12 7.09
N ALA A 7 -16.90 -0.81 7.28
CA ALA A 7 -17.93 0.16 6.95
C ALA A 7 -17.38 1.08 5.85
N VAL A 8 -17.58 0.67 4.61
CA VAL A 8 -17.51 1.58 3.45
C VAL A 8 -18.86 2.27 3.37
N THR A 9 -18.98 3.43 4.03
CA THR A 9 -20.20 4.24 3.96
C THR A 9 -20.15 5.11 2.70
N ALA A 10 -21.13 4.94 1.82
CA ALA A 10 -21.33 5.74 0.63
C ALA A 10 -21.50 7.23 0.98
N LEU A 11 -20.82 8.09 0.22
CA LEU A 11 -20.86 9.54 0.35
C LEU A 11 -22.26 10.07 -0.02
N VAL A 12 -23.05 10.51 0.96
CA VAL A 12 -24.25 11.31 0.70
C VAL A 12 -23.82 12.77 0.56
N ALA A 13 -23.97 13.34 -0.63
CA ALA A 13 -23.71 14.74 -0.89
C ALA A 13 -24.80 15.61 -0.23
N GLY A 14 -24.52 16.12 0.97
CA GLY A 14 -25.29 17.19 1.60
C GLY A 14 -25.00 18.57 0.96
N PRO A 15 -25.84 19.59 1.21
CA PRO A 15 -25.70 20.91 0.61
C PRO A 15 -24.35 21.53 0.99
N VAL A 16 -23.66 22.09 -0.01
CA VAL A 16 -22.36 22.76 0.17
C VAL A 16 -22.59 24.03 0.97
N ALA A 17 -22.31 23.96 2.28
CA ALA A 17 -22.31 25.10 3.18
C ALA A 17 -21.31 26.18 2.69
N PRO A 18 -21.53 27.48 3.01
CA PRO A 18 -20.67 28.57 2.54
C PRO A 18 -19.22 28.34 2.99
N ALA A 19 -18.27 28.67 2.11
CA ALA A 19 -16.86 28.33 2.25
C ALA A 19 -16.23 28.92 3.53
N ASN A 20 -16.23 28.13 4.59
CA ASN A 20 -15.32 28.29 5.70
C ASN A 20 -13.91 28.07 5.12
N ARG A 21 -12.99 29.03 5.25
CA ARG A 21 -11.61 28.94 4.70
C ARG A 21 -10.72 27.94 5.46
N GLY A 22 -11.30 26.84 5.95
CA GLY A 22 -10.64 25.79 6.72
C GLY A 22 -10.41 24.52 5.91
N LEU A 23 -9.51 23.66 6.40
CA LEU A 23 -9.23 22.35 5.82
C LEU A 23 -10.50 21.50 5.79
N SER A 24 -10.98 21.12 4.61
CA SER A 24 -12.25 20.40 4.46
C SER A 24 -12.11 18.88 4.40
N ALA A 25 -10.94 18.39 3.99
CA ALA A 25 -10.63 16.97 3.94
C ALA A 25 -9.11 16.72 3.88
N VAL A 26 -8.69 15.52 4.29
CA VAL A 26 -7.35 14.95 4.09
C VAL A 26 -7.45 13.62 3.35
N LEU A 27 -6.64 13.47 2.31
CA LEU A 27 -6.51 12.23 1.55
C LEU A 27 -5.17 11.60 1.92
N PHE A 28 -5.20 10.39 2.46
CA PHE A 28 -4.02 9.65 2.87
C PHE A 28 -3.69 8.57 1.84
N ASP A 29 -2.43 8.47 1.42
CA ASP A 29 -1.95 7.19 0.89
C ASP A 29 -1.91 6.14 2.01
N ILE A 30 -1.83 4.85 1.69
CA ILE A 30 -1.77 3.77 2.68
C ILE A 30 -0.33 3.34 2.92
N ASP A 31 0.34 2.86 1.88
CA ASP A 31 1.68 2.30 1.96
C ASP A 31 2.71 3.41 2.18
N GLY A 32 3.59 3.24 3.18
CA GLY A 32 4.56 4.26 3.57
C GLY A 32 3.95 5.54 4.19
N THR A 33 2.62 5.62 4.35
CA THR A 33 1.92 6.77 4.92
C THR A 33 1.13 6.40 6.18
N LEU A 34 0.14 5.51 6.08
CA LEU A 34 -0.59 5.02 7.26
C LEU A 34 0.18 3.91 7.98
N PHE A 35 0.95 3.13 7.21
CA PHE A 35 1.78 2.05 7.72
C PHE A 35 3.18 2.14 7.11
N ASN A 36 4.19 1.83 7.91
CA ASN A 36 5.56 1.64 7.47
C ASN A 36 5.71 0.24 6.81
N SER A 37 5.00 0.01 5.71
CA SER A 37 4.85 -1.30 5.06
C SER A 37 5.98 -1.70 4.09
N ASP A 38 6.94 -0.80 3.82
CA ASP A 38 8.03 -1.02 2.85
C ASP A 38 8.84 -2.28 3.14
N ALA A 39 9.13 -2.58 4.41
CA ALA A 39 9.84 -3.79 4.80
C ALA A 39 9.10 -5.08 4.37
N LEU A 40 7.77 -5.06 4.37
CA LEU A 40 6.95 -6.20 3.94
C LEU A 40 6.92 -6.32 2.42
N HIS A 41 6.83 -5.18 1.70
CA HIS A 41 6.93 -5.16 0.24
C HIS A 41 8.31 -5.64 -0.24
N LEU A 42 9.38 -5.18 0.40
CA LEU A 42 10.74 -5.64 0.15
C LEU A 42 10.84 -7.16 0.34
N LEU A 43 10.34 -7.69 1.45
CA LEU A 43 10.37 -9.13 1.71
C LEU A 43 9.60 -9.93 0.64
N ALA A 44 8.39 -9.49 0.27
CA ALA A 44 7.59 -10.14 -0.75
C ALA A 44 8.30 -10.14 -2.12
N PHE A 45 8.91 -9.02 -2.52
CA PHE A 45 9.69 -8.96 -3.76
C PHE A 45 10.96 -9.81 -3.70
N GLN A 46 11.67 -9.78 -2.58
CA GLN A 46 12.89 -10.57 -2.41
C GLN A 46 12.65 -12.06 -2.58
N GLU A 47 11.57 -12.60 -2.01
CA GLU A 47 11.21 -14.01 -2.17
C GLU A 47 10.83 -14.32 -3.63
N LEU A 48 9.92 -13.53 -4.21
CA LEU A 48 9.43 -13.82 -5.56
C LEU A 48 10.47 -13.62 -6.66
N LEU A 49 11.36 -12.62 -6.52
CA LEU A 49 12.45 -12.40 -7.47
C LEU A 49 13.52 -13.50 -7.35
N GLN A 50 13.82 -13.97 -6.15
CA GLN A 50 14.72 -15.12 -5.96
C GLN A 50 14.14 -16.39 -6.58
N ASP A 51 12.85 -16.68 -6.34
CA ASP A 51 12.16 -17.84 -6.93
C ASP A 51 12.13 -17.77 -8.47
N ALA A 52 12.06 -16.57 -9.03
CA ALA A 52 12.15 -16.34 -10.47
C ALA A 52 13.59 -16.42 -11.03
N GLY A 53 14.61 -16.58 -10.17
CA GLY A 53 16.01 -16.63 -10.58
C GLY A 53 16.61 -15.27 -10.98
N PHE A 54 15.95 -14.16 -10.63
CA PHE A 54 16.43 -12.80 -10.91
C PHE A 54 17.84 -12.57 -10.33
N ASP A 55 18.71 -11.90 -11.09
CA ASP A 55 20.13 -11.67 -10.74
C ASP A 55 20.86 -12.95 -10.27
N GLY A 56 20.56 -14.08 -10.90
CA GLY A 56 21.14 -15.38 -10.55
C GLY A 56 20.66 -15.92 -9.21
N GLY A 57 19.45 -15.56 -8.78
CA GLY A 57 18.84 -15.98 -7.51
C GLY A 57 19.34 -15.21 -6.29
N LYS A 58 19.96 -14.05 -6.47
CA LYS A 58 20.39 -13.20 -5.36
C LYS A 58 19.22 -12.41 -4.80
N ARG A 59 19.27 -12.15 -3.49
CA ARG A 59 18.31 -11.30 -2.80
C ARG A 59 18.61 -9.83 -3.10
N ILE A 60 17.62 -9.08 -3.59
CA ILE A 60 17.75 -7.63 -3.79
C ILE A 60 17.98 -6.90 -2.47
N THR A 61 18.71 -5.78 -2.51
CA THR A 61 18.96 -4.93 -1.34
C THR A 61 17.80 -3.96 -1.09
N GLU A 62 17.80 -3.34 0.10
CA GLU A 62 16.87 -2.25 0.41
C GLU A 62 17.10 -1.04 -0.50
N ASP A 63 18.35 -0.64 -0.75
CA ASP A 63 18.66 0.45 -1.70
C ASP A 63 18.10 0.18 -3.10
N PHE A 64 18.25 -1.05 -3.59
CA PHE A 64 17.68 -1.45 -4.88
C PHE A 64 16.16 -1.34 -4.87
N PHE A 65 15.52 -1.79 -3.79
CA PHE A 65 14.07 -1.68 -3.64
C PHE A 65 13.62 -0.22 -3.62
N LEU A 66 14.27 0.65 -2.85
CA LEU A 66 13.94 2.07 -2.79
C LEU A 66 14.12 2.76 -4.16
N GLU A 67 15.20 2.46 -4.87
CA GLU A 67 15.49 3.08 -6.17
C GLU A 67 14.61 2.54 -7.31
N ARG A 68 14.33 1.23 -7.31
CA ARG A 68 13.76 0.53 -8.49
C ARG A 68 12.34 0.05 -8.31
N ILE A 69 11.81 0.00 -7.08
CA ILE A 69 10.54 -0.67 -6.78
C ILE A 69 9.58 0.24 -5.99
N SER A 70 10.05 0.90 -4.93
CA SER A 70 9.19 1.67 -4.02
C SER A 70 8.38 2.73 -4.76
N GLY A 71 7.08 2.82 -4.42
CA GLY A 71 6.11 3.74 -5.03
C GLY A 71 5.71 3.43 -6.49
N ARG A 72 6.25 2.39 -7.11
CA ARG A 72 5.96 2.04 -8.52
C ARG A 72 4.85 1.00 -8.64
N GLN A 73 4.20 0.99 -9.79
CA GLN A 73 3.18 -0.01 -10.12
C GLN A 73 3.81 -1.37 -10.40
N ASN A 74 3.23 -2.46 -9.89
CA ASN A 74 3.74 -3.83 -10.10
C ASN A 74 3.95 -4.15 -11.59
N SER A 75 3.03 -3.72 -12.47
CA SER A 75 3.14 -3.95 -13.91
C SER A 75 4.35 -3.25 -14.56
N GLN A 76 4.76 -2.10 -14.02
CA GLN A 76 5.97 -1.39 -14.46
C GLN A 76 7.21 -2.08 -13.90
N ILE A 77 7.18 -2.48 -12.63
CA ILE A 77 8.29 -3.18 -11.96
C ILE A 77 8.59 -4.49 -12.69
N VAL A 78 7.58 -5.31 -12.96
CA VAL A 78 7.73 -6.60 -13.64
C VAL A 78 8.28 -6.41 -15.06
N ARG A 79 7.78 -5.41 -15.80
CA ARG A 79 8.27 -5.11 -17.16
C ARG A 79 9.75 -4.73 -17.16
N ASP A 80 10.19 -3.98 -16.14
CA ASP A 80 11.57 -3.52 -16.03
C ASP A 80 12.52 -4.62 -15.55
N LEU A 81 12.09 -5.42 -14.57
CA LEU A 81 12.96 -6.39 -13.89
C LEU A 81 12.93 -7.78 -14.51
N LEU A 82 11.82 -8.16 -15.15
CA LEU A 82 11.59 -9.48 -15.73
C LEU A 82 11.04 -9.32 -17.17
N PRO A 83 11.75 -8.61 -18.07
CA PRO A 83 11.27 -8.30 -19.42
C PRO A 83 11.02 -9.54 -20.30
N GLU A 84 11.57 -10.69 -19.93
CA GLU A 84 11.38 -11.97 -20.59
C GLU A 84 9.99 -12.59 -20.34
N LEU A 85 9.29 -12.17 -19.28
CA LEU A 85 7.95 -12.67 -18.98
C LEU A 85 6.94 -12.15 -19.99
N THR A 86 6.05 -13.04 -20.43
CA THR A 86 4.85 -12.65 -21.15
C THR A 86 3.93 -11.80 -20.27
N ALA A 87 2.98 -11.10 -20.89
CA ALA A 87 1.99 -10.30 -20.14
C ALA A 87 1.18 -11.15 -19.14
N SER A 88 0.88 -12.40 -19.47
CA SER A 88 0.19 -13.33 -18.56
C SER A 88 1.07 -13.69 -17.38
N GLU A 89 2.32 -14.11 -17.63
CA GLU A 89 3.25 -14.49 -16.56
C GLU A 89 3.57 -13.30 -15.63
N GLY A 90 3.68 -12.09 -16.19
CA GLY A 90 3.89 -10.89 -15.38
C GLY A 90 2.67 -10.52 -14.52
N THR A 91 1.46 -10.80 -15.00
CA THR A 91 0.22 -10.67 -14.21
C THR A 91 0.22 -11.70 -13.08
N ASP A 92 0.58 -12.96 -13.37
CA ASP A 92 0.66 -14.03 -12.38
C ASP A 92 1.74 -13.76 -11.33
N PHE A 93 2.89 -13.21 -11.73
CA PHE A 93 3.94 -12.75 -10.80
C PHE A 93 3.40 -11.68 -9.86
N SER A 94 2.73 -10.66 -10.40
CA SER A 94 2.14 -9.58 -9.61
C SER A 94 1.11 -10.14 -8.62
N ALA A 95 0.24 -11.06 -9.05
CA ALA A 95 -0.76 -11.69 -8.19
C ALA A 95 -0.13 -12.50 -7.05
N ARG A 96 0.93 -13.27 -7.32
CA ARG A 96 1.66 -14.03 -6.29
C ARG A 96 2.38 -13.13 -5.30
N LYS A 97 3.04 -12.06 -5.77
CA LYS A 97 3.64 -11.02 -4.91
C LYS A 97 2.60 -10.42 -3.98
N GLU A 98 1.44 -10.02 -4.51
CA GLU A 98 0.36 -9.45 -3.70
C GLU A 98 -0.22 -10.44 -2.70
N ALA A 99 -0.39 -11.71 -3.09
CA ALA A 99 -0.81 -12.76 -2.17
C ALA A 99 0.20 -12.94 -1.03
N ARG A 100 1.50 -12.88 -1.34
CA ARG A 100 2.56 -12.99 -0.33
C ARG A 100 2.58 -11.77 0.60
N PHE A 101 2.47 -10.56 0.05
CA PHE A 101 2.35 -9.34 0.85
C PHE A 101 1.15 -9.42 1.81
N ARG A 102 -0.03 -9.85 1.33
CA ARG A 102 -1.22 -10.01 2.20
C ARG A 102 -1.00 -11.01 3.33
N ALA A 103 -0.30 -12.11 3.06
CA ALA A 103 0.03 -13.08 4.10
C ALA A 103 0.92 -12.47 5.19
N LEU A 104 1.93 -11.68 4.81
CA LEU A 104 2.80 -10.95 5.76
C LEU A 104 2.02 -9.85 6.50
N ALA A 105 1.25 -9.06 5.78
CA ALA A 105 0.51 -7.92 6.33
C ALA A 105 -0.54 -8.34 7.36
N THR A 106 -1.14 -9.52 7.21
CA THR A 106 -2.14 -10.05 8.16
C THR A 106 -1.60 -10.13 9.59
N THR A 107 -0.32 -10.44 9.77
CA THR A 107 0.31 -10.56 11.09
C THR A 107 1.10 -9.33 11.49
N GLU A 108 1.86 -8.75 10.56
CA GLU A 108 2.87 -7.73 10.89
C GLU A 108 2.31 -6.30 10.84
N LEU A 109 1.38 -6.01 9.93
CA LEU A 109 0.92 -4.63 9.64
C LEU A 109 0.38 -3.87 10.86
N PRO A 110 -0.37 -4.48 11.81
CA PRO A 110 -0.84 -3.78 13.01
C PRO A 110 0.28 -3.19 13.87
N SER A 111 1.49 -3.76 13.82
CA SER A 111 2.66 -3.24 14.55
C SER A 111 3.43 -2.16 13.80
N LEU A 112 3.08 -1.92 12.53
CA LEU A 112 3.76 -0.99 11.62
C LEU A 112 2.99 0.32 11.40
N VAL A 113 1.97 0.60 12.22
CA VAL A 113 1.23 1.87 12.17
C VAL A 113 2.21 3.05 12.27
N THR A 114 2.06 4.04 11.38
CA THR A 114 2.94 5.22 11.37
C THR A 114 2.82 5.98 12.70
N PRO A 115 3.94 6.26 13.39
CA PRO A 115 3.91 6.98 14.66
C PRO A 115 3.19 8.33 14.54
N GLY A 116 2.24 8.58 15.45
CA GLY A 116 1.46 9.82 15.48
C GLY A 116 0.23 9.84 14.57
N LEU A 117 -0.02 8.79 13.78
CA LEU A 117 -1.22 8.69 12.95
C LEU A 117 -2.50 8.78 13.78
N GLU A 118 -2.57 8.04 14.90
CA GLU A 118 -3.76 8.03 15.77
C GLU A 118 -4.07 9.43 16.30
N VAL A 119 -3.06 10.12 16.82
CA VAL A 119 -3.17 11.51 17.32
C VAL A 119 -3.59 12.48 16.21
N LEU A 120 -3.10 12.28 14.98
CA LEU A 120 -3.50 13.10 13.84
C LEU A 120 -4.98 12.86 13.49
N LEU A 121 -5.41 11.60 13.44
CA LEU A 121 -6.80 11.25 13.11
C LEU A 121 -7.77 11.80 14.16
N GLU A 122 -7.44 11.70 15.45
CA GLU A 122 -8.24 12.29 16.54
C GLU A 122 -8.41 13.81 16.38
N ARG A 123 -7.34 14.51 15.97
CA ARG A 123 -7.38 15.97 15.75
C ARG A 123 -8.21 16.35 14.53
N LEU A 124 -8.13 15.56 13.46
CA LEU A 124 -8.92 15.78 12.25
C LEU A 124 -10.41 15.54 12.53
N GLU A 125 -10.74 14.50 13.28
CA GLU A 125 -12.11 14.22 13.74
C GLU A 125 -12.66 15.36 14.61
N ALA A 126 -11.89 15.80 15.62
CA ALA A 126 -12.29 16.91 16.49
C ALA A 126 -12.50 18.24 15.76
N ALA A 127 -11.91 18.39 14.57
CA ALA A 127 -12.03 19.57 13.71
C ALA A 127 -13.07 19.41 12.58
N ASP A 128 -13.87 18.34 12.56
CA ASP A 128 -14.85 18.01 11.51
C ASP A 128 -14.21 17.93 10.10
N VAL A 129 -12.96 17.44 10.04
CA VAL A 129 -12.22 17.26 8.79
C VAL A 129 -12.39 15.84 8.27
N ARG A 130 -12.92 15.70 7.06
CA ARG A 130 -13.14 14.38 6.43
C ARG A 130 -11.82 13.71 6.05
N CYS A 131 -11.71 12.41 6.28
CA CYS A 131 -10.52 11.64 5.90
C CYS A 131 -10.88 10.53 4.90
N ALA A 132 -10.02 10.27 3.94
CA ALA A 132 -10.14 9.11 3.04
C ALA A 132 -8.76 8.55 2.70
N ALA A 133 -8.69 7.22 2.55
CA ALA A 133 -7.51 6.55 2.01
C ALA A 133 -7.58 6.52 0.47
N VAL A 134 -6.46 6.74 -0.19
CA VAL A 134 -6.28 6.75 -1.64
C VAL A 134 -5.08 5.88 -1.95
N THR A 135 -5.28 4.70 -2.53
CA THR A 135 -4.21 3.72 -2.72
C THR A 135 -4.18 3.20 -4.16
N ASN A 136 -2.97 2.86 -4.60
CA ASN A 136 -2.74 2.10 -5.84
C ASN A 136 -2.86 0.58 -5.62
N ALA A 137 -3.03 0.12 -4.39
CA ALA A 137 -3.22 -1.29 -4.10
C ALA A 137 -4.44 -1.84 -4.87
N PRO A 138 -4.34 -3.04 -5.45
CA PRO A 138 -5.44 -3.63 -6.21
C PRO A 138 -6.66 -3.82 -5.31
N ARG A 139 -7.85 -3.67 -5.91
CA ARG A 139 -9.10 -4.09 -5.26
C ARG A 139 -9.05 -5.62 -5.14
N ALA A 140 -9.25 -6.12 -3.93
CA ALA A 140 -9.22 -7.56 -3.61
C ALA A 140 -10.14 -8.37 -4.52
#